data_AF-A0A421AW55-F1
#
_entry.id   AF-A0A421AW55-F1
#
_cell.length_a   1.000
_cell.length_b   1.000
_cell.length_c   1.000
_cell.angle_alpha   90.00
_cell.angle_beta   90.00
_cell.angle_gamma   90.00
#
_symmetry.space_group_name_H-M   'P 1'
#
loop_
_entity.id
_entity.type
_entity.pdbx_description
1 polymer ?
#
loop_
_entity_poly.entity_id
_entity_poly.type
_entity_poly.pdbx_seq_one_letter_code
_entity_poly.pdbx_strand_id
1 'polypeptide(L)' 'MNELQWRRSSRTGSGGGNNNCVEVARPAIGSTVYLRDSKHTGPNLRFGTQSFAIFLTGVTR' A
#
# COMPACT_ATOMS: atom_id res chain seq x y z
N MET A 1 -9.83 17.18 -7.71
CA MET A 1 -9.42 15.78 -7.94
C MET A 1 -8.70 15.31 -6.68
N ASN A 2 -9.19 14.28 -5.98
CA ASN A 2 -8.52 13.80 -4.76
C ASN A 2 -7.23 13.09 -5.17
N GLU A 3 -6.10 13.78 -5.04
CA GLU A 3 -4.79 13.22 -5.35
C GLU A 3 -4.41 12.17 -4.30
N LEU A 4 -4.01 10.98 -4.75
CA LEU A 4 -3.53 9.92 -3.88
C LEU A 4 -2.07 10.19 -3.50
N GLN A 5 -1.84 10.50 -2.22
CA GLN A 5 -0.50 10.66 -1.67
C GLN A 5 0.07 9.27 -1.28
N TRP A 6 1.01 8.77 -2.07
CA TRP A 6 1.60 7.44 -1.91
C TRP A 6 2.74 7.44 -0.89
N ARG A 7 2.68 6.51 0.07
CA ARG A 7 3.74 6.26 1.04
C ARG A 7 4.40 4.92 0.72
N ARG A 8 5.71 4.95 0.48
CA ARG A 8 6.52 3.77 0.22
C ARG A 8 6.90 3.06 1.52
N SER A 9 6.96 1.73 1.48
CA SER A 9 7.46 0.92 2.59
C SER A 9 8.93 1.22 2.89
N SER A 10 9.29 1.25 4.18
CA SER A 10 10.68 1.36 4.64
C SER A 10 11.45 0.03 4.58
N ARG A 11 10.78 -1.08 4.24
CA ARG A 11 11.38 -2.42 4.08
C ARG A 11 11.97 -2.66 2.69
N THR A 12 12.18 -1.59 1.92
CA THR A 12 12.94 -1.63 0.67
C THR A 12 14.43 -1.77 1.01
N GLY A 13 14.99 -2.97 0.91
CA GLY A 13 16.39 -3.24 1.25
C GLY A 13 17.40 -2.57 0.31
N SER A 14 18.59 -2.26 0.81
CA SER A 14 19.74 -1.72 0.07
C SER A 14 20.70 -2.81 -0.46
N GLY A 15 20.35 -4.09 -0.36
CA GLY A 15 21.23 -5.21 -0.69
C GLY A 15 20.71 -6.06 -1.85
N GLY A 16 21.33 -5.91 -3.02
CA GLY A 16 21.60 -6.94 -4.04
C GLY A 16 20.49 -7.81 -4.66
N GLY A 17 19.30 -7.94 -4.09
CA GLY A 17 18.30 -8.88 -4.61
C GLY A 17 16.96 -8.73 -3.93
N ASN A 18 15.99 -8.21 -4.68
CA ASN A 18 14.56 -8.11 -4.36
C ASN A 18 14.15 -7.02 -3.34
N ASN A 19 14.12 -5.79 -3.85
CA ASN A 19 13.42 -4.66 -3.24
C ASN A 19 11.90 -4.94 -3.27
N ASN A 20 11.33 -5.39 -2.16
CA ASN A 20 9.89 -5.57 -1.99
C ASN A 20 9.23 -4.17 -1.92
N CYS A 21 8.55 -3.79 -2.99
CA CYS A 21 8.27 -2.41 -3.35
C CYS A 21 6.79 -2.04 -3.14
N VAL A 22 6.26 -2.21 -1.93
CA VAL A 22 4.86 -1.88 -1.64
C VAL A 22 4.70 -0.39 -1.31
N GLU A 23 3.69 0.25 -1.90
CA GLU A 23 3.24 1.61 -1.57
C GLU A 23 1.76 1.61 -1.17
N VAL A 24 1.41 2.48 -0.22
CA VAL A 24 0.05 2.63 0.30
C VAL A 24 -0.39 4.08 0.19
N ALA A 25 -1.61 4.33 -0.26
CA ALA A 25 -2.23 5.65 -0.23
C ALA A 25 -3.58 5.62 0.48
N ARG A 26 -3.86 6.70 1.23
CA ARG A 26 -5.15 6.96 1.87
C ARG A 26 -5.61 8.36 1.46
N PRO A 27 -6.70 8.50 0.68
CA PRO A 27 -7.20 9.80 0.28
C PRO A 27 -7.74 10.57 1.48
N ALA A 28 -7.73 11.89 1.41
CA ALA A 28 -8.27 12.77 2.45
C ALA A 28 -9.81 12.64 2.59
N ILE A 29 -10.49 12.24 1.51
CA ILE A 29 -11.94 12.04 1.44
C ILE A 29 -12.20 10.61 0.96
N GLY A 30 -13.05 9.87 1.68
CA GLY A 30 -13.42 8.49 1.40
C GLY A 30 -12.79 7.47 2.34
N SER A 31 -13.26 6.22 2.27
CA SER A 31 -12.89 5.14 3.19
C SER A 31 -12.06 4.03 2.54
N THR A 32 -11.36 4.33 1.44
CA THR A 32 -10.60 3.35 0.65
C THR A 32 -9.10 3.45 0.92
N VAL A 33 -8.46 2.32 1.16
CA VAL A 33 -7.00 2.17 1.19
C VAL A 33 -6.54 1.61 -0.15
N TYR A 34 -5.57 2.26 -0.77
CA TYR A 34 -5.00 1.84 -2.04
C TYR A 34 -3.62 1.23 -1.82
N LEU A 35 -3.38 0.07 -2.44
CA LEU A 35 -2.08 -0.60 -2.44
C LEU A 35 -1.61 -0.81 -3.86
N ARG A 36 -0.31 -0.64 -4.08
CA ARG A 36 0.34 -0.94 -5.35
C ARG A 36 1.77 -1.40 -5.15
N ASP A 37 2.30 -2.03 -6.18
CA ASP A 37 3.73 -2.26 -6.32
C ASP A 37 4.36 -1.04 -7.02
N SER A 38 5.46 -0.52 -6.47
CA SER A 38 6.13 0.70 -6.96
C SER A 38 6.86 0.47 -8.29
N LYS A 39 7.12 -0.78 -8.66
CA LYS A 39 7.72 -1.18 -9.94
C LYS A 39 6.65 -1.51 -10.97
N HIS A 40 5.45 -1.88 -10.53
CA HIS A 40 4.30 -2.18 -11.36
C HIS A 40 3.08 -1.36 -10.93
N THR A 41 3.06 -0.08 -11.30
CA THR A 41 1.99 0.87 -10.96
C THR A 41 0.70 0.67 -11.78
N GLY A 42 0.41 -0.57 -12.18
CA GLY A 42 -0.82 -0.96 -12.87
C GLY A 42 -2.06 -0.79 -11.98
N PRO A 43 -3.15 -1.54 -12.21
CA PRO A 43 -4.35 -1.40 -11.39
C PRO A 43 -4.03 -1.60 -9.90
N ASN A 44 -4.46 -0.63 -9.07
CA ASN A 44 -4.22 -0.65 -7.63
C ASN A 44 -5.22 -1.58 -6.93
N LEU A 45 -4.76 -2.32 -5.94
CA LEU A 45 -5.65 -3.01 -5.00
C LEU A 45 -6.37 -1.96 -4.14
N ARG A 46 -7.66 -2.16 -3.90
CA ARG A 46 -8.53 -1.23 -3.17
C ARG A 46 -9.24 -1.98 -2.07
N PHE A 47 -9.10 -1.49 -0.84
CA PHE A 47 -9.74 -2.08 0.33
C PHE A 47 -10.57 -1.03 1.05
N GLY A 48 -11.69 -1.44 1.65
CA GLY A 48 -12.32 -0.63 2.68
C GLY A 48 -11.39 -0.50 3.90
N THR A 49 -11.39 0.64 4.56
CA THR A 49 -10.52 0.92 5.71
C THR A 49 -10.69 -0.12 6.83
N GLN A 50 -11.93 -0.53 7.11
CA GLN A 50 -12.21 -1.55 8.12
C GLN A 50 -11.68 -2.93 7.72
N SER A 51 -11.93 -3.35 6.47
CA SER A 51 -11.41 -4.63 5.96
C SER A 51 -9.88 -4.67 5.97
N PHE A 52 -9.24 -3.55 5.63
CA PHE A 52 -7.78 -3.46 5.68
C PHE A 52 -7.23 -3.55 7.11
N ALA A 53 -7.92 -2.93 8.09
CA ALA A 53 -7.54 -3.05 9.50
C ALA A 53 -7.65 -4.49 10.00
N ILE A 54 -8.75 -5.18 9.68
CA ILE A 54 -8.95 -6.60 10.02
C ILE A 54 -7.86 -7.47 9.36
N PHE A 55 -7.56 -7.23 8.09
CA PHE A 55 -6.48 -7.93 7.39
C PHE A 55 -5.16 -7.80 8.13
N LEU A 56 -4.77 -6.58 8.55
CA LEU A 56 -3.52 -6.35 9.29
C LEU A 56 -3.48 -7.08 10.64
N THR A 57 -4.61 -7.28 11.31
CA THR A 57 -4.64 -8.07 12.56
C THR A 57 -4.45 -9.58 12.34
N GLY A 58 -4.75 -10.08 11.13
CA GLY A 58 -4.59 -11.50 10.79
C GLY A 58 -3.24 -11.84 10.17
N VAL A 59 -2.48 -10.85 9.71
CA VAL A 59 -1.15 -11.06 9.12
C VAL A 59 -0.10 -11.05 10.21
N THR A 60 0.43 -12.23 10.54
CA THR A 60 1.59 -12.40 11.42
C THR A 60 2.90 -12.25 10.63
N ARG A 61 3.97 -11.89 11.34
CA ARG A 61 5.29 -11.65 10.75
C ARG A 61 6.05 -12.94 10.46
#